data_AF-A0A7Y7H8T4-F1
#
_entry.id   AF-A0A7Y7H8T4-F1
#
_cell.length_a   1.000
_cell.length_b   1.000
_cell.length_c   1.000
_cell.angle_alpha   90.00
_cell.angle_beta   90.00
_cell.angle_gamma   90.00
#
_symmetry.space_group_name_H-M   'P 1'
#
loop_
_entity.id
_entity.type
_entity.pdbx_description
1 polymer ?
#
loop_
_entity_poly.entity_id
_entity_poly.type
_entity_poly.pdbx_seq_one_letter_code
_entity_poly.pdbx_strand_id
1 'polypeptide(L)'
;MPGTKEFYDTIRASVFKGHISQSQIDGIEAILKAAADAGVTDQRKVAYILGTVYHECAGTMQPINEFGKGKGHPYGEKFKMGGGPGHRVPYTTPDQLYYGRGFVQLTWYENYEAMGKHLHLDLLNHPELALQPDVAANIMIEGMTKGMFTGVGLGKYFDANHADWINARRIINGNDHDVLIAGYAKHFYKGLTGIDA
;
A
#
# COMPACT_ATOMS: atom_id res chain seq x y z
N MET A 1 -0.01 2.13 17.17
CA MET A 1 -0.57 3.07 18.17
C MET A 1 -1.74 3.77 17.51
N PRO A 2 -2.86 4.00 18.21
CA PRO A 2 -3.98 4.72 17.61
C PRO A 2 -3.62 6.16 17.29
N GLY A 3 -4.29 6.75 16.30
CA GLY A 3 -4.14 8.15 15.96
C GLY A 3 -4.63 9.07 17.07
N THR A 4 -3.95 10.19 17.29
CA THR A 4 -4.35 11.17 18.30
C THR A 4 -5.47 12.08 17.77
N LYS A 5 -6.14 12.81 18.67
CA LYS A 5 -7.13 13.81 18.28
C LYS A 5 -6.51 14.89 17.37
N GLU A 6 -5.31 15.35 17.70
CA GLU A 6 -4.57 16.37 16.95
C GLU A 6 -4.23 15.90 15.53
N PHE A 7 -3.85 14.63 15.40
CA PHE A 7 -3.62 13.99 14.10
C PHE A 7 -4.90 14.04 13.24
N TYR A 8 -6.02 13.57 13.80
CA TYR A 8 -7.30 13.55 13.07
C TYR A 8 -7.82 14.95 12.74
N ASP A 9 -7.67 15.92 13.63
CA ASP A 9 -8.05 17.31 13.36
C ASP A 9 -7.23 17.91 12.21
N THR A 10 -5.92 17.64 12.17
CA THR A 10 -5.02 18.14 11.14
C THR A 10 -5.34 17.55 9.76
N ILE A 11 -5.46 16.23 9.65
CA ILE A 11 -5.72 15.57 8.36
C ILE A 11 -7.15 15.83 7.88
N ARG A 12 -8.12 16.00 8.79
CA ARG A 12 -9.49 16.36 8.41
C ARG A 12 -9.50 17.67 7.64
N ALA A 13 -8.78 18.69 8.14
CA ALA A 13 -8.71 19.98 7.46
C ALA A 13 -7.87 19.93 6.17
N SER A 14 -6.69 19.29 6.21
CA SER A 14 -5.69 19.39 5.15
C SER A 14 -5.80 18.35 4.03
N VAL A 15 -6.24 17.13 4.35
CA VAL A 15 -6.34 16.01 3.40
C VAL A 15 -7.79 15.77 3.00
N PHE A 16 -8.68 15.67 3.98
CA PHE A 16 -10.07 15.25 3.78
C PHE A 16 -11.08 16.42 3.65
N LYS A 17 -10.60 17.64 3.36
CA LYS A 17 -11.43 18.81 3.02
C LYS A 17 -12.55 19.11 4.04
N GLY A 18 -12.27 18.90 5.32
CA GLY A 18 -13.16 19.21 6.44
C GLY A 18 -14.02 18.03 6.94
N HIS A 19 -14.06 16.89 6.24
CA HIS A 19 -14.88 15.75 6.66
C HIS A 19 -14.13 14.43 6.54
N ILE A 20 -14.08 13.67 7.64
CA ILE A 20 -13.58 12.29 7.67
C ILE A 20 -14.68 11.36 8.19
N SER A 21 -14.92 10.25 7.51
CA SER A 21 -15.89 9.23 7.90
C SER A 21 -15.29 8.23 8.90
N GLN A 22 -16.14 7.48 9.60
CA GLN A 22 -15.67 6.40 10.48
C GLN A 22 -14.90 5.33 9.68
N SER A 23 -15.37 4.97 8.48
CA SER A 23 -14.65 4.02 7.62
C SER A 23 -13.25 4.51 7.23
N GLN A 24 -13.06 5.81 7.00
CA GLN A 24 -11.73 6.35 6.73
C GLN A 24 -10.83 6.26 7.96
N ILE A 25 -11.39 6.54 9.15
CA ILE A 25 -10.69 6.39 10.43
C ILE A 25 -10.27 4.93 10.63
N ASP A 26 -11.18 3.97 10.46
CA ASP A 26 -10.91 2.55 10.65
C ASP A 26 -9.79 2.04 9.73
N GLY A 27 -9.77 2.50 8.47
CA GLY A 27 -8.71 2.19 7.52
C GLY A 27 -7.36 2.79 7.89
N ILE A 28 -7.33 4.05 8.33
CA ILE A 28 -6.13 4.70 8.86
C ILE A 28 -5.61 3.94 10.09
N GLU A 29 -6.50 3.57 11.02
CA GLU A 29 -6.15 2.83 12.23
C GLU A 29 -5.57 1.46 11.92
N ALA A 30 -6.11 0.74 10.93
CA ALA A 30 -5.53 -0.53 10.47
C ALA A 30 -4.08 -0.36 9.98
N ILE A 31 -3.81 0.72 9.23
CA ILE A 31 -2.46 1.04 8.73
C ILE A 31 -1.52 1.44 9.87
N LEU A 32 -1.97 2.31 10.78
CA LEU A 32 -1.17 2.75 11.94
C LEU A 32 -0.85 1.58 12.88
N LYS A 33 -1.80 0.65 13.05
CA LYS A 33 -1.59 -0.58 13.80
C LYS A 33 -0.55 -1.47 13.12
N ALA A 34 -0.71 -1.78 11.83
CA ALA A 34 0.23 -2.62 11.08
C ALA A 34 1.64 -2.02 11.05
N ALA A 35 1.77 -0.70 10.87
CA ALA A 35 3.06 -0.02 10.93
C ALA A 35 3.73 -0.18 12.29
N ALA A 36 2.97 -0.03 13.38
CA ALA A 36 3.48 -0.20 14.73
C ALA A 36 3.88 -1.65 15.03
N ASP A 37 3.06 -2.63 14.64
CA ASP A 37 3.33 -4.06 14.82
C ASP A 37 4.60 -4.49 14.06
N ALA A 38 4.84 -3.91 12.88
CA ALA A 38 6.04 -4.13 12.07
C ALA A 38 7.27 -3.31 12.53
N GLY A 39 7.15 -2.50 13.58
CA GLY A 39 8.24 -1.68 14.10
C GLY A 39 8.63 -0.48 13.22
N VAL A 40 7.74 -0.02 12.34
CA VAL A 40 7.95 1.19 11.52
C VAL A 40 7.72 2.43 12.38
N THR A 41 8.76 2.87 13.07
CA THR A 41 8.69 3.99 14.03
C THR A 41 8.96 5.37 13.43
N ASP A 42 9.60 5.42 12.25
CA ASP A 42 9.87 6.67 11.54
C ASP A 42 8.56 7.25 10.98
N GLN A 43 8.10 8.35 11.56
CA GLN A 43 6.84 9.00 11.20
C GLN A 43 6.80 9.45 9.73
N ARG A 44 7.95 9.69 9.09
CA ARG A 44 8.00 10.03 7.65
C ARG A 44 7.59 8.85 6.79
N LYS A 45 8.03 7.64 7.17
CA LYS A 45 7.68 6.40 6.49
C LYS A 45 6.18 6.11 6.66
N VAL A 46 5.67 6.22 7.88
CA VAL A 46 4.23 6.05 8.19
C VAL A 46 3.38 7.04 7.40
N ALA A 47 3.78 8.30 7.38
CA ALA A 47 3.10 9.35 6.62
C ALA A 47 3.09 9.07 5.11
N TYR A 48 4.21 8.59 4.57
CA TYR A 48 4.31 8.22 3.16
C TYR A 48 3.40 7.05 2.79
N ILE A 49 3.32 6.02 3.65
CA ILE A 49 2.38 4.91 3.52
C ILE A 49 0.94 5.45 3.46
N LEU A 50 0.52 6.29 4.41
CA LEU A 50 -0.82 6.86 4.45
C LEU A 50 -1.15 7.71 3.21
N GLY A 51 -0.21 8.57 2.79
CA GLY A 51 -0.35 9.39 1.59
C GLY A 51 -0.50 8.55 0.31
N THR A 52 0.23 7.43 0.24
CA THR A 52 0.10 6.47 -0.87
C THR A 52 -1.27 5.82 -0.86
N VAL A 53 -1.74 5.30 0.28
CA VAL A 53 -3.08 4.69 0.38
C VAL A 53 -4.19 5.68 0.02
N TYR A 54 -4.08 6.92 0.51
CA TYR A 54 -5.06 7.95 0.18
C TYR A 54 -5.18 8.16 -1.34
N HIS A 55 -4.05 8.19 -2.05
CA HIS A 55 -4.05 8.34 -3.50
C HIS A 55 -4.62 7.09 -4.20
N GLU A 56 -4.09 5.91 -3.89
CA GLU A 56 -4.43 4.65 -4.57
C GLU A 56 -5.90 4.23 -4.34
N CYS A 57 -6.46 4.58 -3.19
CA CYS A 57 -7.83 4.22 -2.82
C CYS A 57 -8.83 5.38 -2.99
N ALA A 58 -8.49 6.39 -3.81
CA ALA A 58 -9.34 7.55 -4.10
C ALA A 58 -9.88 8.24 -2.83
N GLY A 59 -9.06 8.32 -1.78
CA GLY A 59 -9.38 8.93 -0.49
C GLY A 59 -10.34 8.13 0.39
N THR A 60 -10.77 6.94 -0.01
CA THR A 60 -11.66 6.09 0.81
C THR A 60 -10.96 5.52 2.03
N MET A 61 -9.62 5.41 1.98
CA MET A 61 -8.79 4.69 2.96
C MET A 61 -9.25 3.24 3.20
N GLN A 62 -9.92 2.63 2.22
CA GLN A 62 -10.39 1.25 2.29
C GLN A 62 -9.72 0.42 1.19
N PRO A 63 -9.42 -0.86 1.45
CA PRO A 63 -8.91 -1.75 0.42
C PRO A 63 -9.97 -1.95 -0.68
N ILE A 64 -9.57 -1.81 -1.94
CA ILE A 64 -10.49 -1.90 -3.08
C ILE A 64 -10.09 -3.00 -4.06
N ASN A 65 -11.06 -3.47 -4.82
CA ASN A 65 -10.80 -4.27 -6.02
C ASN A 65 -10.51 -3.36 -7.21
N GLU A 66 -9.60 -3.78 -8.06
CA GLU A 66 -9.39 -3.19 -9.38
C GLU A 66 -10.70 -3.24 -10.19
N PHE A 67 -11.10 -2.09 -10.73
CA PHE A 67 -12.25 -2.05 -11.63
C PHE A 67 -11.95 -2.85 -12.90
N GLY A 68 -12.89 -3.69 -13.33
CA GLY A 68 -12.69 -4.55 -14.50
C GLY A 68 -11.82 -5.79 -14.25
N LYS A 69 -11.28 -5.98 -13.04
CA LYS A 69 -10.60 -7.21 -12.60
C LYS A 69 -9.49 -7.68 -13.56
N GLY A 70 -8.66 -6.74 -14.04
CA GLY A 70 -7.58 -7.02 -14.97
C GLY A 70 -8.01 -7.36 -16.40
N LYS A 71 -9.25 -7.07 -16.81
CA LYS A 71 -9.73 -7.29 -18.18
C LYS A 71 -8.78 -6.62 -19.19
N GLY A 72 -8.22 -7.41 -20.10
CA GLY A 72 -7.27 -6.94 -21.12
C GLY A 72 -5.81 -6.94 -20.66
N HIS A 73 -5.53 -7.39 -19.44
CA HIS A 73 -4.18 -7.53 -18.90
C HIS A 73 -3.86 -9.01 -18.59
N PRO A 74 -2.60 -9.45 -18.76
CA PRO A 74 -2.25 -10.85 -18.48
C PRO A 74 -2.46 -11.30 -17.03
N TYR A 75 -2.43 -10.38 -16.05
CA TYR A 75 -2.73 -10.70 -14.65
C TYR A 75 -4.23 -10.89 -14.36
N GLY A 76 -5.11 -10.44 -15.28
CA GLY A 76 -6.54 -10.76 -15.28
C GLY A 76 -6.86 -12.10 -15.94
N GLU A 77 -5.82 -12.84 -16.35
CA GLU A 77 -5.90 -14.17 -16.95
C GLU A 77 -5.09 -15.18 -16.13
N LYS A 78 -5.19 -16.46 -16.48
CA LYS A 78 -4.47 -17.54 -15.77
C LYS A 78 -3.04 -17.70 -16.23
N PHE A 79 -2.25 -16.64 -16.14
CA PHE A 79 -0.83 -16.64 -16.46
C PHE A 79 0.04 -16.34 -15.24
N LYS A 80 1.19 -17.02 -15.18
CA LYS A 80 2.26 -16.81 -14.21
C LYS A 80 3.61 -16.70 -14.91
N MET A 81 4.60 -16.11 -14.25
CA MET A 81 5.99 -16.10 -14.68
C MET A 81 6.51 -17.53 -14.84
N GLY A 82 7.20 -17.78 -15.94
CA GLY A 82 7.82 -19.07 -16.22
C GLY A 82 8.48 -19.07 -17.59
N GLY A 83 9.47 -19.92 -17.80
CA GLY A 83 10.21 -19.97 -19.07
C GLY A 83 11.27 -18.87 -19.25
N GLY A 84 11.59 -18.11 -18.19
CA GLY A 84 12.63 -17.08 -18.18
C GLY A 84 12.09 -15.66 -17.94
N PRO A 85 12.98 -14.65 -17.84
CA PRO A 85 12.57 -13.25 -17.65
C PRO A 85 11.64 -12.77 -18.77
N GLY A 86 10.53 -12.13 -18.40
CA GLY A 86 9.52 -11.64 -19.35
C GLY A 86 8.58 -12.72 -19.92
N HIS A 87 8.83 -14.01 -19.68
CA HIS A 87 7.99 -15.09 -20.18
C HIS A 87 6.87 -15.47 -19.20
N ARG A 88 5.71 -15.80 -19.77
CA ARG A 88 4.50 -16.19 -19.05
C ARG A 88 4.06 -17.57 -19.50
N VAL A 89 3.64 -18.40 -18.55
CA VAL A 89 3.11 -19.74 -18.77
C VAL A 89 1.73 -19.84 -18.11
N PRO A 90 0.79 -20.61 -18.70
CA PRO A 90 -0.53 -20.77 -18.11
C PRO A 90 -0.46 -21.58 -16.80
N TYR A 91 -1.41 -21.35 -15.90
CA TYR A 91 -1.68 -22.23 -14.77
C TYR A 91 -3.15 -22.66 -14.76
N THR A 92 -3.43 -23.81 -14.17
CA THR A 92 -4.80 -24.32 -13.99
C THR A 92 -5.22 -24.34 -12.51
N THR A 93 -4.24 -24.36 -11.61
CA THR A 93 -4.46 -24.40 -10.15
C THR A 93 -3.55 -23.36 -9.47
N PRO A 94 -4.07 -22.57 -8.51
CA PRO A 94 -5.49 -22.47 -8.12
C PRO A 94 -6.40 -21.90 -9.22
N ASP A 95 -7.70 -22.17 -9.15
CA ASP A 95 -8.71 -21.59 -10.05
C ASP A 95 -9.09 -20.17 -9.60
N GLN A 96 -8.10 -19.28 -9.61
CA GLN A 96 -8.21 -17.90 -9.15
C GLN A 96 -7.60 -16.94 -10.15
N LEU A 97 -7.93 -15.65 -10.03
CA LEU A 97 -7.32 -14.56 -10.80
C LEU A 97 -6.65 -13.54 -9.87
N TYR A 98 -5.50 -13.03 -10.30
CA TYR A 98 -4.60 -12.19 -9.51
C TYR A 98 -4.55 -10.75 -10.03
N TYR A 99 -5.74 -10.19 -10.23
CA TYR A 99 -5.95 -8.76 -10.48
C TYR A 99 -5.76 -7.93 -9.21
N GLY A 100 -5.74 -6.59 -9.34
CA GLY A 100 -5.45 -5.67 -8.25
C GLY A 100 -6.40 -5.78 -7.07
N ARG A 101 -5.86 -5.96 -5.86
CA ARG A 101 -6.61 -5.90 -4.59
C ARG A 101 -5.84 -5.14 -3.51
N GLY A 102 -6.58 -4.60 -2.56
CA GLY A 102 -6.03 -3.99 -1.36
C GLY A 102 -5.54 -2.55 -1.58
N PHE A 103 -4.80 -2.02 -0.60
CA PHE A 103 -4.36 -0.63 -0.57
C PHE A 103 -3.38 -0.24 -1.67
N VAL A 104 -2.65 -1.21 -2.23
CA VAL A 104 -1.62 -1.01 -3.27
C VAL A 104 -1.93 -1.72 -4.58
N GLN A 105 -3.15 -2.23 -4.74
CA GLN A 105 -3.53 -3.00 -5.93
C GLN A 105 -2.54 -4.12 -6.23
N LEU A 106 -2.34 -5.04 -5.27
CA LEU A 106 -1.50 -6.23 -5.45
C LEU A 106 -1.99 -7.01 -6.68
N THR A 107 -1.12 -7.16 -7.68
CA THR A 107 -1.39 -7.83 -8.97
C THR A 107 -0.37 -8.94 -9.20
N TRP A 108 -0.67 -9.87 -10.11
CA TRP A 108 0.17 -11.00 -10.54
C TRP A 108 0.25 -12.17 -9.56
N TYR A 109 0.19 -13.39 -10.11
CA TYR A 109 0.32 -14.65 -9.37
C TYR A 109 1.53 -14.65 -8.43
N GLU A 110 2.70 -14.23 -8.92
CA GLU A 110 3.97 -14.30 -8.19
C GLU A 110 3.97 -13.40 -6.97
N ASN A 111 3.32 -12.24 -7.06
CA ASN A 111 3.26 -11.30 -5.95
C ASN A 111 2.31 -11.80 -4.86
N TYR A 112 1.18 -12.40 -5.24
CA TYR A 112 0.30 -13.08 -4.27
C TYR A 112 1.02 -14.28 -3.63
N GLU A 113 1.77 -15.07 -4.41
CA GLU A 113 2.57 -16.17 -3.88
C GLU A 113 3.64 -15.69 -2.90
N ALA A 114 4.46 -14.71 -3.31
CA ALA A 114 5.56 -14.20 -2.50
C ALA A 114 5.05 -13.54 -1.22
N MET A 115 4.01 -12.72 -1.31
CA MET A 115 3.42 -12.05 -0.17
C MET A 115 2.68 -13.03 0.75
N GLY A 116 2.00 -14.03 0.18
CA GLY A 116 1.34 -15.09 0.95
C GLY A 116 2.34 -15.92 1.76
N LYS A 117 3.45 -16.33 1.13
CA LYS A 117 4.55 -17.01 1.83
C LYS A 117 5.14 -16.15 2.94
N HIS A 118 5.32 -14.85 2.68
CA HIS A 118 5.91 -13.90 3.62
C HIS A 118 5.03 -13.63 4.84
N LEU A 119 3.72 -13.50 4.63
CA LEU A 119 2.73 -13.25 5.69
C LEU A 119 2.19 -14.53 6.32
N HIS A 120 2.60 -15.70 5.83
CA HIS A 120 2.04 -17.00 6.19
C HIS A 120 0.52 -17.09 5.97
N LEU A 121 0.06 -16.55 4.84
CA LEU A 121 -1.35 -16.56 4.40
C LEU A 121 -1.47 -17.25 3.04
N ASP A 122 -2.54 -18.01 2.84
CA ASP A 122 -2.83 -18.66 1.56
C ASP A 122 -3.49 -17.71 0.55
N LEU A 123 -2.72 -16.70 0.12
CA LEU A 123 -3.19 -15.71 -0.85
C LEU A 123 -3.35 -16.27 -2.26
N LEU A 124 -2.85 -17.48 -2.55
CA LEU A 124 -3.03 -18.13 -3.85
C LEU A 124 -4.42 -18.78 -3.96
N ASN A 125 -4.85 -19.53 -2.95
CA ASN A 125 -6.20 -20.11 -2.96
C ASN A 125 -7.27 -19.09 -2.52
N HIS A 126 -6.89 -18.11 -1.69
CA HIS A 126 -7.78 -17.09 -1.12
C HIS A 126 -7.28 -15.66 -1.39
N PRO A 127 -7.20 -15.22 -2.67
CA PRO A 127 -6.71 -13.87 -3.00
C PRO A 127 -7.61 -12.75 -2.47
N GLU A 128 -8.88 -13.03 -2.16
CA GLU A 128 -9.81 -12.11 -1.51
C GLU A 128 -9.35 -11.65 -0.11
N LEU A 129 -8.48 -12.40 0.56
CA LEU A 129 -7.89 -11.98 1.83
C LEU A 129 -7.15 -10.64 1.71
N ALA A 130 -6.59 -10.32 0.54
CA ALA A 130 -5.96 -9.02 0.28
C ALA A 130 -6.93 -7.82 0.34
N LEU A 131 -8.23 -8.06 0.49
CA LEU A 131 -9.24 -7.02 0.71
C LEU A 131 -9.63 -6.85 2.18
N GLN A 132 -9.14 -7.70 3.08
CA GLN A 132 -9.34 -7.50 4.51
C GLN A 132 -8.42 -6.34 4.97
N PRO A 133 -8.92 -5.32 5.70
CA PRO A 133 -8.13 -4.12 6.01
C PRO A 133 -6.80 -4.39 6.73
N ASP A 134 -6.78 -5.36 7.65
CA ASP A 134 -5.59 -5.79 8.39
C ASP A 134 -4.58 -6.51 7.48
N VAL A 135 -5.04 -7.44 6.65
CA VAL A 135 -4.19 -8.13 5.66
C VAL A 135 -3.66 -7.15 4.63
N ALA A 136 -4.50 -6.27 4.09
CA ALA A 136 -4.12 -5.24 3.13
C ALA A 136 -3.08 -4.28 3.72
N ALA A 137 -3.24 -3.89 4.99
CA ALA A 137 -2.26 -3.08 5.70
C ALA A 137 -0.93 -3.82 5.84
N ASN A 138 -0.95 -5.08 6.25
CA ASN A 138 0.28 -5.89 6.36
C ASN A 138 1.00 -6.07 5.02
N ILE A 139 0.26 -6.36 3.93
CA ILE A 139 0.80 -6.42 2.56
C ILE A 139 1.51 -5.11 2.20
N MET A 140 0.85 -3.97 2.46
CA MET A 140 1.37 -2.63 2.20
C MET A 140 2.65 -2.35 3.01
N ILE A 141 2.61 -2.54 4.33
CA ILE A 141 3.74 -2.27 5.22
C ILE A 141 4.95 -3.14 4.88
N GLU A 142 4.74 -4.45 4.73
CA GLU A 142 5.83 -5.38 4.44
C GLU A 142 6.43 -5.13 3.05
N GLY A 143 5.58 -4.95 2.04
CA GLY A 143 6.02 -4.70 0.68
C GLY A 143 6.80 -3.39 0.54
N MET A 144 6.34 -2.31 1.17
CA MET A 144 7.05 -1.02 1.15
C MET A 144 8.32 -1.02 2.00
N THR A 145 8.35 -1.76 3.11
CA THR A 145 9.51 -1.77 4.00
C THR A 145 10.64 -2.63 3.43
N LYS A 146 10.29 -3.81 2.90
CA LYS A 146 11.24 -4.80 2.39
C LYS A 146 11.49 -4.69 0.88
N GLY A 147 10.79 -3.78 0.20
CA GLY A 147 10.92 -3.57 -1.25
C GLY A 147 10.41 -4.74 -2.08
N MET A 148 9.37 -5.44 -1.62
CA MET A 148 8.89 -6.65 -2.30
C MET A 148 8.14 -6.35 -3.61
N PHE A 149 7.76 -5.10 -3.87
CA PHE A 149 7.05 -4.72 -5.10
C PHE A 149 8.00 -4.40 -6.26
N THR A 150 9.06 -3.63 -6.00
CA THR A 150 9.97 -3.13 -7.05
C THR A 150 11.45 -3.40 -6.78
N GLY A 151 11.78 -4.00 -5.64
CA GLY A 151 13.16 -4.20 -5.17
C GLY A 151 13.75 -3.02 -4.39
N VAL A 152 13.01 -1.91 -4.23
CA VAL A 152 13.43 -0.78 -3.37
C VAL A 152 12.37 -0.50 -2.30
N GLY A 153 12.82 -0.23 -1.08
CA GLY A 153 11.94 0.01 0.07
C GLY A 153 12.09 1.40 0.67
N LEU A 154 11.24 1.68 1.67
CA LEU A 154 11.17 2.97 2.39
C LEU A 154 12.53 3.42 2.95
N GLY A 155 13.39 2.49 3.37
CA GLY A 155 14.73 2.82 3.90
C GLY A 155 15.67 3.46 2.88
N LYS A 156 15.39 3.36 1.58
CA LYS A 156 16.17 4.04 0.54
C LYS A 156 15.88 5.54 0.46
N TYR A 157 14.67 5.95 0.85
CA TYR A 157 14.18 7.33 0.67
C TYR A 157 14.05 8.09 1.99
N PHE A 158 13.97 7.37 3.11
CA PHE A 158 13.83 7.95 4.43
C PHE A 158 14.87 7.33 5.38
N ASP A 159 15.84 8.14 5.76
CA ASP A 159 16.88 7.81 6.73
C ASP A 159 17.10 8.96 7.73
N ALA A 160 18.10 8.84 8.61
CA ALA A 160 18.34 9.82 9.67
C ALA A 160 18.56 11.26 9.16
N ASN A 161 19.11 11.43 7.95
CA ASN A 161 19.54 12.71 7.40
C ASN A 161 18.79 13.11 6.12
N HIS A 162 17.94 12.23 5.60
CA HIS A 162 17.32 12.39 4.30
C HIS A 162 15.84 11.96 4.27
N ALA A 163 15.03 12.72 3.54
CA ALA A 163 13.64 12.41 3.24
C ALA A 163 13.31 12.81 1.80
N ASP A 164 13.18 11.83 0.91
CA ASP A 164 12.81 12.03 -0.49
C ASP A 164 11.39 11.53 -0.75
N TRP A 165 10.45 12.42 -0.46
CA TRP A 165 9.01 12.19 -0.61
C TRP A 165 8.59 11.93 -2.06
N ILE A 166 9.32 12.48 -3.04
CA ILE A 166 8.94 12.42 -4.45
C ILE A 166 9.42 11.09 -5.04
N ASN A 167 10.72 10.79 -4.96
CA ASN A 167 11.25 9.57 -5.56
C ASN A 167 10.84 8.29 -4.81
N ALA A 168 10.30 8.40 -3.59
CA ALA A 168 9.70 7.28 -2.87
C ALA A 168 8.56 6.59 -3.65
N ARG A 169 7.99 7.22 -4.69
CA ARG A 169 6.99 6.58 -5.56
C ARG A 169 7.48 5.27 -6.18
N ARG A 170 8.81 5.19 -6.36
CA ARG A 170 9.53 4.04 -6.90
C ARG A 170 9.39 2.75 -6.07
N ILE A 171 8.91 2.86 -4.83
CA ILE A 171 8.64 1.71 -3.95
C ILE A 171 7.43 0.91 -4.46
N ILE A 172 6.43 1.58 -5.04
CA ILE A 172 5.20 0.93 -5.52
C ILE A 172 5.21 0.79 -7.04
N ASN A 173 5.54 1.87 -7.75
CA ASN A 173 5.49 1.92 -9.21
C ASN A 173 6.63 2.80 -9.75
N GLY A 174 6.52 3.39 -10.95
CA GLY A 174 7.50 4.32 -11.50
C GLY A 174 7.57 5.66 -10.76
N ASN A 175 7.28 6.75 -11.46
CA ASN A 175 7.27 8.12 -10.93
C ASN A 175 5.97 8.87 -11.27
N ASP A 176 4.89 8.14 -11.52
CA ASP A 176 3.57 8.70 -11.75
C ASP A 176 2.99 9.30 -10.46
N HIS A 177 2.38 10.49 -10.56
CA HIS A 177 1.72 11.19 -9.44
C HIS A 177 2.61 11.42 -8.20
N ASP A 178 3.92 11.36 -8.35
CA ASP A 178 4.92 11.45 -7.28
C ASP A 178 4.77 12.72 -6.42
N VAL A 179 4.62 13.89 -7.04
CA VAL A 179 4.43 15.17 -6.35
C VAL A 179 3.11 15.22 -5.58
N LEU A 180 2.04 14.63 -6.13
CA LEU A 180 0.72 14.58 -5.49
C LEU A 180 0.75 13.69 -4.24
N ILE A 181 1.32 12.49 -4.37
CA ILE A 181 1.47 11.55 -3.25
C ILE A 181 2.39 12.15 -2.18
N ALA A 182 3.50 12.76 -2.58
CA ALA A 182 4.38 13.49 -1.67
C ALA A 182 3.61 14.58 -0.90
N GLY A 183 2.78 15.36 -1.59
CA GLY A 183 1.93 16.37 -0.96
C GLY A 183 1.01 15.80 0.11
N TYR A 184 0.27 14.73 -0.19
CA TYR A 184 -0.57 14.04 0.80
C TYR A 184 0.24 13.53 1.98
N ALA A 185 1.36 12.86 1.70
CA ALA A 185 2.24 12.31 2.73
C ALA A 185 2.74 13.40 3.69
N LYS A 186 3.12 14.57 3.19
CA LYS A 186 3.56 15.69 4.04
C LYS A 186 2.44 16.20 4.95
N HIS A 187 1.19 16.23 4.49
CA HIS A 187 0.05 16.58 5.35
C HIS A 187 -0.21 15.53 6.44
N PHE A 188 -0.09 14.24 6.12
CA PHE A 188 -0.14 13.18 7.14
C PHE A 188 1.01 13.32 8.14
N TYR A 189 2.23 13.63 7.69
CA TYR A 189 3.38 13.85 8.55
C TYR A 189 3.17 15.00 9.53
N LYS A 190 2.62 16.11 9.04
CA LYS A 190 2.21 17.24 9.88
C LYS A 190 1.20 16.81 10.94
N GLY A 191 0.21 16.00 10.57
CA GLY A 191 -0.75 15.47 11.54
C GLY A 191 -0.09 14.58 12.60
N LEU A 192 0.85 13.72 12.20
CA LEU A 192 1.50 12.76 13.10
C LEU A 192 2.49 13.42 14.08
N THR A 193 3.10 14.54 13.68
CA THR A 193 4.21 15.15 14.43
C THR A 193 3.95 16.56 14.94
N GLY A 194 2.96 17.26 14.36
CA GLY A 194 2.76 18.70 14.54
C GLY A 194 3.75 19.59 13.78
N ILE A 195 4.63 19.01 12.94
CA ILE A 195 5.74 19.72 12.26
C ILE A 195 5.58 19.59 10.74
N ASP A 196 5.88 20.66 10.00
CA ASP A 196 5.91 20.62 8.54
C ASP A 196 7.12 19.81 7.99
N ALA A 197 6.95 19.20 6.82
CA ALA A 197 7.86 18.21 6.22
C ALA A 197 8.83 18.74 5.16
#